data_AF-A0A248UAE8-F1
#
_entry.id   AF-A0A248UAE8-F1
#
_cell.length_a   1.000
_cell.length_b   1.000
_cell.length_c   1.000
_cell.angle_alpha   90.00
_cell.angle_beta   90.00
_cell.angle_gamma   90.00
#
_symmetry.space_group_name_H-M   'P 1'
#
loop_
_entity.id
_entity.type
_entity.pdbx_description
1 polymer ?
#
loop_
_entity_poly.entity_id
_entity_poly.type
_entity_poly.pdbx_seq_one_letter_code
_entity_poly.pdbx_strand_id
1 'polypeptide(L)'
;MSVIWALIPNWLKYSIAALVAASLLLASGYLAGKRQGHQDAITYQLKQTVKAERERGKDDEKLRGLSDYDLCVVALRRRGLPIDQCDELRGVQTE
;
A
#
# COMPACT_ATOMS: atom_id res chain seq x y z
N MET A 1 -14.87 -18.40 -47.69
CA MET A 1 -14.96 -17.26 -46.73
C MET A 1 -14.61 -15.91 -47.38
N SER A 2 -14.99 -15.65 -48.63
CA SER A 2 -14.54 -14.43 -49.36
C SER A 2 -15.62 -13.72 -50.17
N VAL A 3 -16.73 -14.39 -50.51
CA VAL A 3 -17.81 -13.78 -51.32
C VAL A 3 -18.64 -12.75 -50.54
N ILE A 4 -18.84 -12.94 -49.22
CA ILE A 4 -19.65 -12.04 -48.39
C ILE A 4 -19.00 -10.65 -48.27
N TRP A 5 -17.67 -10.55 -48.23
CA TRP A 5 -16.94 -9.28 -48.11
C TRP A 5 -16.90 -8.44 -49.40
N ALA A 6 -17.13 -9.09 -50.55
CA ALA A 6 -17.19 -8.45 -51.87
C ALA A 6 -18.55 -7.77 -52.14
N LEU A 7 -19.63 -8.27 -51.54
CA LEU A 7 -20.98 -7.71 -51.63
C LEU A 7 -21.24 -6.57 -50.64
N ILE A 8 -20.38 -6.38 -49.64
CA ILE A 8 -20.56 -5.32 -48.64
C ILE A 8 -20.16 -3.97 -49.24
N PRO A 9 -21.09 -2.99 -49.28
CA PRO A 9 -20.79 -1.65 -49.73
C PRO A 9 -19.70 -0.99 -48.88
N ASN A 10 -18.84 -0.19 -49.50
CA ASN A 10 -17.76 0.50 -48.79
C ASN A 10 -18.28 1.38 -47.64
N TRP A 11 -19.46 1.99 -47.76
CA TRP A 11 -20.06 2.80 -46.70
C TRP A 11 -20.28 2.00 -45.41
N LEU A 12 -20.69 0.74 -45.51
CA LEU A 12 -20.92 -0.13 -44.35
C LEU A 12 -19.61 -0.52 -43.67
N LYS A 13 -18.54 -0.72 -44.45
CA LYS A 13 -17.19 -0.99 -43.92
C LYS A 13 -16.68 0.19 -43.09
N TYR A 14 -16.87 1.41 -43.60
CA TYR A 14 -16.48 2.62 -42.88
C TYR A 14 -17.33 2.86 -41.63
N SER A 15 -18.64 2.60 -41.67
CA SER A 15 -19.49 2.69 -40.48
C SER A 15 -19.10 1.71 -39.38
N ILE A 16 -18.77 0.46 -39.73
CA ILE A 16 -18.30 -0.53 -38.76
C ILE A 16 -16.94 -0.12 -38.19
N ALA A 17 -16.01 0.34 -39.02
CA ALA A 17 -14.70 0.82 -38.56
C ALA A 17 -14.85 2.02 -37.60
N ALA A 18 -15.73 2.97 -37.92
CA ALA A 18 -16.01 4.12 -37.06
C ALA A 18 -16.61 3.72 -35.71
N LEU A 19 -17.55 2.76 -35.70
CA LEU A 19 -18.14 2.23 -34.47
C LEU A 19 -17.11 1.55 -33.58
N VAL A 20 -16.24 0.73 -34.17
CA VAL A 20 -15.16 0.06 -33.44
C VAL A 20 -14.19 1.09 -32.84
N ALA A 21 -13.78 2.09 -33.62
CA ALA A 21 -12.92 3.16 -33.13
C ALA A 21 -13.55 3.95 -31.97
N ALA A 22 -14.83 4.32 -32.11
CA ALA A 22 -15.57 5.01 -31.05
C ALA A 22 -15.69 4.17 -29.77
N SER A 23 -15.98 2.87 -29.92
CA SER A 23 -16.09 1.94 -28.79
C SER A 23 -14.75 1.78 -28.04
N LEU A 24 -13.63 1.69 -28.77
CA LEU A 24 -12.30 1.62 -28.19
C LEU A 24 -11.93 2.91 -27.43
N LEU A 25 -12.25 4.08 -27.98
CA LEU A 25 -12.02 5.35 -27.29
C LEU A 25 -12.82 5.44 -25.99
N LEU A 26 -14.10 5.10 -26.02
CA LEU A 26 -14.96 5.06 -24.82
C LEU A 26 -14.45 4.05 -23.79
N ALA A 27 -14.09 2.84 -24.22
CA ALA A 27 -13.55 1.81 -23.34
C ALA A 27 -12.23 2.25 -22.70
N SER A 28 -11.32 2.84 -23.49
CA SER A 28 -10.04 3.35 -22.99
C SER A 28 -10.22 4.50 -21.99
N GLY A 29 -11.15 5.43 -22.26
CA GLY A 29 -11.50 6.52 -21.34
C GLY A 29 -12.11 6.01 -20.05
N TYR A 30 -13.01 5.03 -20.13
CA TYR A 30 -13.62 4.38 -18.96
C TYR A 30 -12.59 3.62 -18.12
N LEU A 31 -11.69 2.85 -18.75
CA LEU A 31 -10.62 2.13 -18.07
C LEU A 31 -9.59 3.09 -17.46
N ALA A 32 -9.23 4.16 -18.15
CA ALA A 32 -8.32 5.19 -17.63
C ALA A 32 -8.94 5.90 -16.41
N GLY A 33 -10.20 6.31 -16.51
CA GLY A 33 -10.93 6.94 -15.39
C GLY A 33 -11.12 5.99 -14.21
N LYS A 34 -11.45 4.72 -14.45
CA LYS A 34 -11.59 3.70 -13.40
C LYS A 34 -10.25 3.39 -12.71
N ARG A 35 -9.13 3.44 -13.45
CA ARG A 35 -7.79 3.30 -12.87
C ARG A 35 -7.42 4.49 -12.00
N GLN A 36 -7.75 5.71 -12.39
CA GLN A 36 -7.54 6.89 -11.55
C GLN A 36 -8.34 6.82 -10.24
N GLY A 37 -9.62 6.43 -10.31
CA GLY A 37 -10.44 6.26 -9.10
C GLY A 37 -9.95 5.17 -8.14
N HIS A 38 -9.35 4.08 -8.65
CA HIS A 38 -8.76 3.05 -7.79
C HIS A 38 -7.41 3.45 -7.19
N GLN A 39 -6.59 4.21 -7.91
CA GLN A 39 -5.29 4.69 -7.40
C GLN A 39 -5.48 5.69 -6.25
N ASP A 40 -6.50 6.55 -6.31
CA ASP A 40 -6.80 7.50 -5.24
C ASP A 40 -7.33 6.81 -3.97
N ALA A 41 -8.13 5.75 -4.12
CA ALA A 41 -8.60 4.95 -2.99
C ALA A 41 -7.46 4.18 -2.28
N ILE A 42 -6.52 3.63 -3.06
CA ILE A 42 -5.37 2.87 -2.54
C ILE A 42 -4.38 3.81 -1.84
N THR A 43 -4.12 5.00 -2.37
CA THR A 43 -3.20 5.96 -1.72
C THR A 43 -3.75 6.55 -0.42
N TYR A 44 -5.08 6.69 -0.29
CA TYR A 44 -5.71 7.09 0.97
C TYR A 44 -5.54 6.02 2.07
N GLN A 45 -5.72 4.74 1.72
CA GLN A 45 -5.54 3.63 2.66
C GLN A 45 -4.06 3.39 3.01
N LEU A 46 -3.13 3.54 2.05
CA LEU A 46 -1.69 3.45 2.34
C LEU A 46 -1.22 4.59 3.25
N LYS A 47 -1.78 5.81 3.15
CA LYS A 47 -1.41 6.91 4.05
C LYS A 47 -1.83 6.66 5.50
N GLN A 48 -2.94 5.98 5.74
CA GLN A 48 -3.38 5.67 7.10
C GLN A 48 -2.58 4.51 7.71
N THR A 49 -2.27 3.49 6.93
CA THR A 49 -1.43 2.36 7.38
C THR A 49 0.02 2.78 7.61
N VAL A 50 0.62 3.58 6.71
CA VAL A 50 1.98 4.12 6.89
C VAL A 50 2.06 5.08 8.08
N LYS A 51 0.99 5.82 8.40
CA LYS A 51 0.98 6.66 9.62
C LYS A 51 1.04 5.81 10.90
N ALA A 52 0.26 4.73 10.97
CA ALA A 52 0.28 3.83 12.12
C ALA A 52 1.61 3.05 12.24
N GLU A 53 2.22 2.67 11.12
CA GLU A 53 3.54 2.04 11.12
C GLU A 53 4.66 3.03 11.47
N ARG A 54 4.57 4.29 11.03
CA ARG A 54 5.57 5.32 11.38
C ARG A 54 5.56 5.67 12.86
N GLU A 55 4.40 5.67 13.51
CA GLU A 55 4.32 5.83 14.97
C GLU A 55 4.97 4.65 15.70
N ARG A 56 4.76 3.42 15.24
CA ARG A 56 5.44 2.23 15.80
C ARG A 56 6.96 2.25 15.58
N GLY A 57 7.42 2.65 14.38
CA GLY A 57 8.85 2.78 14.11
C GLY A 57 9.56 3.85 14.95
N LYS A 58 8.85 4.94 15.31
CA LYS A 58 9.39 5.97 16.20
C LYS A 58 9.57 5.49 17.64
N ASP A 59 8.76 4.52 18.06
CA ASP A 59 8.89 3.87 19.36
C ASP A 59 10.01 2.81 19.34
N ASP A 60 10.19 2.08 18.24
CA ASP A 60 11.28 1.11 18.08
C ASP A 60 12.68 1.78 18.06
N GLU A 61 12.79 2.99 17.49
CA GLU A 61 14.04 3.74 17.52
C GLU A 61 14.38 4.28 18.92
N LYS A 62 13.35 4.62 19.72
CA LYS A 62 13.55 4.91 21.13
C LYS A 62 13.99 3.67 21.90
N LEU A 63 13.40 2.50 21.64
CA LEU A 63 13.76 1.25 22.32
C LEU A 63 15.18 0.76 21.95
N ARG A 64 15.65 0.97 20.71
CA ARG A 64 17.01 0.62 20.28
C ARG A 64 18.13 1.42 20.96
N GLY A 65 17.82 2.60 21.49
CA GLY A 65 18.80 3.45 22.18
C GLY A 65 18.89 3.23 23.68
N LEU A 66 18.02 2.40 24.26
CA LEU A 66 18.04 2.07 25.69
C LEU A 66 18.93 0.86 25.94
N SER A 67 19.66 0.88 27.06
CA SER A 67 20.37 -0.30 27.55
C SER A 67 19.38 -1.41 27.98
N ASP A 68 19.80 -2.67 27.97
CA ASP A 68 18.94 -3.81 28.39
C ASP A 68 18.37 -3.63 29.81
N TYR A 69 19.13 -2.98 30.68
CA TYR A 69 18.70 -2.56 32.02
C TYR A 69 17.51 -1.58 31.96
N ASP A 70 17.63 -0.50 31.18
CA ASP A 70 16.58 0.52 31.07
C ASP A 70 15.31 -0.05 30.42
N LEU A 71 15.47 -0.97 29.48
CA LEU A 71 14.37 -1.66 28.81
C LEU A 71 13.63 -2.59 29.79
N CYS A 72 14.37 -3.32 30.63
CA CYS A 72 13.82 -4.14 31.72
C CYS A 72 13.02 -3.29 32.73
N VAL A 73 13.59 -2.15 33.16
CA VAL A 73 12.94 -1.23 34.11
C VAL A 73 11.64 -0.68 33.56
N VAL A 74 11.61 -0.25 32.30
CA VAL A 74 10.40 0.27 31.64
C VAL A 74 9.33 -0.83 31.50
N ALA A 75 9.73 -2.06 31.15
CA ALA A 75 8.82 -3.19 31.00
C ALA A 75 8.19 -3.63 32.34
N LEU A 76 8.99 -3.76 33.41
CA LEU A 76 8.49 -4.15 34.74
C LEU A 76 7.65 -3.05 35.39
N ARG A 77 8.04 -1.77 35.21
CA ARG A 77 7.26 -0.63 35.71
C ARG A 77 5.86 -0.54 35.06
N ARG A 78 5.74 -0.82 33.76
CA ARG A 78 4.41 -0.89 33.09
C ARG A 78 3.53 -2.02 33.62
N ARG A 79 4.13 -3.08 34.18
CA ARG A 79 3.42 -4.22 34.77
C ARG A 79 3.23 -4.11 36.29
N GLY A 80 3.74 -3.05 36.92
CA GLY A 80 3.65 -2.86 38.38
C GLY A 80 4.49 -3.84 39.20
N LEU A 81 5.51 -4.44 38.59
CA LEU A 81 6.38 -5.45 39.22
C LEU A 81 7.63 -4.80 39.83
N PRO A 82 8.26 -5.43 40.83
CA PRO A 82 9.48 -4.91 41.44
C PRO A 82 10.64 -4.95 40.44
N ILE A 83 11.48 -3.92 40.47
CA ILE A 83 12.54 -3.63 39.48
C ILE A 83 13.89 -4.23 39.89
N ASP A 84 13.98 -4.80 41.09
CA ASP A 84 15.15 -5.46 41.67
C ASP A 84 15.70 -6.58 40.79
N GLN A 85 14.84 -7.29 40.05
CA GLN A 85 15.25 -8.30 39.08
C GLN A 85 16.01 -7.74 37.86
N CYS A 86 15.91 -6.43 37.59
CA CYS A 86 16.66 -5.79 36.51
C CYS A 86 18.09 -5.44 36.93
N ASP A 87 18.42 -5.40 38.23
CA ASP A 87 19.78 -5.04 38.69
C ASP A 87 20.83 -6.09 38.27
N GLU A 88 20.43 -7.33 37.98
CA GLU A 88 21.31 -8.37 37.42
C GLU A 88 21.83 -8.02 36.01
N LEU A 89 21.08 -7.17 35.27
CA LEU A 89 21.47 -6.67 33.95
C LEU A 89 22.37 -5.42 34.05
N ARG A 90 22.56 -4.86 35.26
CA ARG A 90 23.41 -3.69 35.48
C ARG A 90 24.88 -4.09 35.39
N GLY A 91 25.45 -3.95 34.20
CA GLY A 91 26.86 -4.29 33.92
C GLY A 91 27.03 -5.32 32.80
N VAL A 92 25.93 -5.87 32.28
CA VAL A 92 25.91 -6.61 31.01
C VAL A 92 25.94 -5.59 29.88
N GLN A 93 27.10 -4.96 29.66
CA GLN A 93 27.35 -4.27 28.41
C GLN A 93 27.44 -5.32 27.32
N THR A 94 26.36 -5.44 26.55
CA THR A 94 26.33 -5.74 25.11
C THR A 94 27.70 -6.14 24.54
N GLU A 95 27.87 -7.43 24.22
CA GLU A 95 28.78 -7.83 23.13
C GLU A 95 28.20 -7.41 21.78
#